data_AF-V9DLI8-F1
#
_entry.id   AF-V9DLI8-F1
#
_cell.length_a   1.000
_cell.length_b   1.000
_cell.length_c   1.000
_cell.angle_alpha   90.00
_cell.angle_beta   90.00
_cell.angle_gamma   90.00
#
_symmetry.space_group_name_H-M   'P 1'
#
loop_
_entity.id
_entity.type
_entity.pdbx_description
1 polymer ?
#
loop_
_entity_poly.entity_id
_entity_poly.type
_entity_poly.pdbx_seq_one_letter_code
_entity_poly.pdbx_strand_id
1 'polypeptide(L)'
;MALAQTQLERRYGRALQVLQHALDSSESIDWTVWYTTLLLALFELLETSSHRAWIFHSQGAKHILLNLGPNNIKSDYEKILLAAQCQILTVEATFFNRDCFLSNPAWQKALQTTITYDSKIPDRSEPVVTMWATAACAPELFKRATEAILDHHPPDRIAELADELSALLDRYTSWREKWEASLVRDDFPVPHDPTTTLATAGPTIYPQFLAFWALTNRFLLAIQPHKAPFAETNAMDAALRILEFDRLRQTDSVIDRCRTFSVSIGRSIAQTTTEWTMQQNISHEWGTIEPAVFLRWNTLLGRTTHEEA
;
A
#
# COMPACT_ATOMS: atom_id res chain seq x y z
N MET A 1 19.94 -32.07 11.66
CA MET A 1 18.71 -31.26 11.46
C MET A 1 17.91 -31.09 12.74
N ALA A 2 17.48 -32.16 13.44
CA ALA A 2 16.66 -32.05 14.66
C ALA A 2 17.22 -31.10 15.75
N LEU A 3 18.52 -31.22 16.08
CA LEU A 3 19.18 -30.36 17.07
C LEU A 3 19.17 -28.85 16.74
N ALA A 4 19.24 -28.50 15.44
CA ALA A 4 19.22 -27.10 15.01
C ALA A 4 17.81 -26.51 15.12
N GLN A 5 16.78 -27.32 14.82
CA GLN A 5 15.38 -26.95 14.97
C GLN A 5 15.01 -26.73 16.44
N THR A 6 15.45 -27.61 17.35
CA THR A 6 15.21 -27.44 18.80
C THR A 6 15.91 -26.22 19.38
N GLN A 7 17.07 -25.82 18.84
CA GLN A 7 17.74 -24.59 19.25
C GLN A 7 17.03 -23.34 18.74
N LEU A 8 16.47 -23.38 17.53
CA LEU A 8 15.69 -22.28 16.96
C LEU A 8 14.42 -22.03 17.77
N GLU A 9 13.64 -23.07 18.05
CA GLU A 9 12.42 -23.02 18.87
C GLU A 9 12.71 -22.42 20.26
N ARG A 10 13.81 -22.84 20.91
CA ARG A 10 14.21 -22.28 22.22
C ARG A 10 14.56 -20.80 22.14
N ARG A 11 15.26 -20.36 21.09
CA ARG A 11 15.63 -18.94 20.92
C ARG A 11 14.40 -18.09 20.63
N TYR A 12 13.51 -18.56 19.78
CA TYR A 12 12.24 -17.90 19.48
C TYR A 12 11.36 -17.78 20.72
N GLY A 13 11.15 -18.87 21.47
CA GLY A 13 10.40 -18.83 22.72
C GLY A 13 10.99 -17.87 23.76
N ARG A 14 12.32 -17.81 23.87
CA ARG A 14 13.00 -16.83 24.74
C ARG A 14 12.80 -15.39 24.24
N ALA A 15 12.86 -15.15 22.94
CA ALA A 15 12.62 -13.83 22.37
C ALA A 15 11.20 -13.34 22.65
N LEU A 16 10.20 -14.22 22.52
CA LEU A 16 8.80 -13.91 22.88
C LEU A 16 8.65 -13.56 24.37
N GLN A 17 9.25 -14.34 25.27
CA GLN A 17 9.19 -14.07 26.71
C GLN A 17 9.81 -12.73 27.07
N VAL A 18 10.97 -12.40 26.47
CA VAL A 18 11.64 -11.12 26.69
C VAL A 18 10.83 -9.96 26.12
N LEU A 19 10.27 -10.13 24.92
CA LEU A 19 9.40 -9.11 24.32
C LEU A 19 8.16 -8.87 25.18
N GLN A 20 7.49 -9.93 25.65
CA GLN A 20 6.32 -9.81 26.51
C GLN A 20 6.66 -9.08 27.80
N HIS A 21 7.76 -9.43 28.46
CA HIS A 21 8.21 -8.74 29.67
C HIS A 21 8.48 -7.25 29.43
N ALA A 22 9.10 -6.91 28.29
CA ALA A 22 9.37 -5.52 27.91
C ALA A 22 8.10 -4.73 27.54
N LEU A 23 7.03 -5.41 27.13
CA LEU A 23 5.73 -4.79 26.87
C LEU A 23 4.92 -4.58 28.17
N ASP A 24 5.08 -5.48 29.15
CA ASP A 24 4.41 -5.40 30.45
C ASP A 24 4.96 -4.26 31.34
N SER A 25 6.22 -3.87 31.16
CA SER A 25 6.80 -2.68 31.79
C SER A 25 6.68 -1.45 30.88
N SER A 26 5.83 -0.48 31.24
CA SER A 26 5.63 0.75 30.44
C SER A 26 6.90 1.60 30.27
N GLU A 27 7.90 1.42 31.13
CA GLU A 27 9.19 2.14 31.08
C GLU A 27 10.14 1.62 29.97
N SER A 28 9.85 0.47 29.35
CA SER A 28 10.77 -0.19 28.40
C SER A 28 10.34 -0.18 26.94
N ILE A 29 9.25 0.51 26.56
CA ILE A 29 8.87 0.61 25.14
C ILE A 29 9.82 1.59 24.44
N ASP A 30 10.83 1.03 23.77
CA ASP A 30 11.85 1.75 23.03
C ASP A 30 12.01 1.22 21.59
N TRP A 31 13.02 1.74 20.87
CA TRP A 31 13.34 1.28 19.52
C TRP A 31 13.77 -0.19 19.47
N THR A 32 14.38 -0.73 20.54
CA THR A 32 14.79 -2.13 20.64
C THR A 32 13.58 -3.06 20.64
N VAL A 33 12.52 -2.69 21.37
CA VAL A 33 11.24 -3.41 21.37
C VAL A 33 10.63 -3.42 19.97
N TRP A 34 10.67 -2.28 19.27
CA TRP A 34 10.18 -2.20 17.90
C TRP A 34 10.96 -3.10 16.93
N TYR A 35 12.30 -3.04 16.96
CA TYR A 35 13.16 -3.88 16.12
C TYR A 35 12.94 -5.37 16.37
N THR A 36 12.83 -5.74 17.64
CA THR A 36 12.59 -7.14 18.04
C THR A 36 11.25 -7.62 17.51
N THR A 37 10.21 -6.78 17.57
CA THR A 37 8.88 -7.11 17.05
C THR A 37 8.90 -7.29 15.53
N LEU A 38 9.60 -6.41 14.79
CA LEU A 38 9.76 -6.54 13.33
C LEU A 38 10.54 -7.81 12.94
N LEU A 39 11.58 -8.17 13.71
CA LEU A 39 12.35 -9.39 13.47
C LEU A 39 11.52 -10.65 13.71
N LEU A 40 10.66 -10.66 14.74
CA LEU A 40 9.74 -11.76 14.99
C LEU A 40 8.68 -11.87 13.90
N ALA A 41 8.12 -10.73 13.45
CA ALA A 41 7.21 -10.70 12.31
C ALA A 41 7.87 -11.31 11.05
N LEU A 42 9.11 -10.92 10.75
CA LEU A 42 9.86 -11.47 9.62
C LEU A 42 10.16 -12.96 9.79
N PHE A 43 10.53 -13.39 10.99
CA PHE A 43 10.79 -14.79 11.29
C PHE A 43 9.55 -15.65 10.99
N GLU A 44 8.38 -15.24 11.47
CA GLU A 44 7.11 -15.93 11.24
C GLU A 44 6.62 -15.82 9.80
N LEU A 45 6.96 -14.74 9.10
CA LEU A 45 6.68 -14.60 7.67
C LEU A 45 7.41 -15.66 6.85
N LEU A 46 8.63 -16.01 7.28
CA LEU A 46 9.49 -16.99 6.65
C LEU A 46 9.21 -18.42 7.12
N GLU A 47 8.66 -18.58 8.33
CA GLU A 47 8.25 -19.87 8.86
C GLU A 47 6.92 -20.32 8.25
N THR A 48 6.93 -21.42 7.49
CA THR A 48 5.76 -21.91 6.75
C THR A 48 4.70 -22.57 7.64
N SER A 49 4.97 -22.76 8.93
CA SER A 49 4.12 -23.49 9.88
C SER A 49 2.95 -22.65 10.41
N SER A 50 3.07 -21.32 10.43
CA SER A 50 2.06 -20.40 10.96
C SER A 50 1.74 -19.28 9.97
N HIS A 51 0.73 -19.51 9.12
CA HIS A 51 0.36 -18.57 8.06
C HIS A 51 -0.12 -17.18 8.53
N ARG A 52 -0.39 -17.00 9.83
CA ARG A 52 -1.02 -15.78 10.37
C ARG A 52 -0.32 -15.11 11.56
N ALA A 53 0.65 -15.75 12.23
CA ALA A 53 1.28 -15.15 13.41
C ALA A 53 1.94 -13.79 13.10
N TRP A 54 2.61 -13.70 11.96
CA TRP A 54 3.31 -12.48 11.53
C TRP A 54 2.40 -11.24 11.43
N ILE A 55 1.09 -11.44 11.23
CA ILE A 55 0.10 -10.36 11.18
C ILE A 55 -0.01 -9.68 12.54
N PHE A 56 -0.06 -10.47 13.63
CA PHE A 56 -0.17 -9.92 14.98
C PHE A 56 1.10 -9.15 15.37
N HIS A 57 2.28 -9.65 15.00
CA HIS A 57 3.53 -8.90 15.23
C HIS A 57 3.61 -7.64 14.36
N SER A 58 3.12 -7.66 13.12
CA SER A 58 3.04 -6.47 12.27
C SER A 58 2.12 -5.39 12.89
N GLN A 59 0.95 -5.79 13.41
CA GLN A 59 0.04 -4.89 14.13
C GLN A 59 0.65 -4.36 15.44
N GLY A 60 1.32 -5.22 16.21
CA GLY A 60 2.03 -4.81 17.42
C GLY A 60 3.15 -3.80 17.12
N ALA A 61 3.94 -4.05 16.06
CA ALA A 61 4.99 -3.14 15.62
C ALA A 61 4.45 -1.77 15.21
N LYS A 62 3.26 -1.72 14.58
CA LYS A 62 2.55 -0.48 14.27
C LYS A 62 2.18 0.30 15.53
N HIS A 63 1.64 -0.36 16.57
CA HIS A 63 1.30 0.30 17.84
C HIS A 63 2.54 0.81 18.57
N ILE A 64 3.62 0.03 18.61
CA ILE A 64 4.90 0.47 19.18
C ILE A 64 5.41 1.70 18.43
N LEU A 65 5.42 1.68 17.09
CA LEU A 65 5.89 2.80 16.27
C LEU A 65 5.07 4.08 16.51
N LEU A 66 3.75 3.96 16.64
CA LEU A 66 2.87 5.08 17.00
C LEU A 66 3.23 5.68 18.36
N ASN A 67 3.49 4.85 19.37
CA ASN A 67 3.92 5.30 20.70
C ASN A 67 5.29 5.96 20.70
N LEU A 68 6.24 5.45 19.91
CA LEU A 68 7.56 6.07 19.73
C LEU A 68 7.45 7.44 19.05
N GLY A 69 6.53 7.56 18.09
CA GLY A 69 6.18 8.83 17.46
C GLY A 69 7.20 9.32 16.41
N PRO A 70 6.74 10.14 15.46
CA PRO A 70 7.54 10.51 14.29
C PRO A 70 8.76 11.39 14.60
N ASN A 71 8.70 12.15 15.70
CA ASN A 71 9.78 13.07 16.11
C ASN A 71 11.00 12.35 16.70
N ASN A 72 10.87 11.06 17.00
CA ASN A 72 11.94 10.26 17.59
C ASN A 72 12.74 9.45 16.56
N ILE A 73 12.38 9.55 15.27
CA ILE A 73 13.09 8.91 14.16
C ILE A 73 14.30 9.77 13.80
N LYS A 74 15.45 9.39 14.36
CA LYS A 74 16.71 10.14 14.34
C LYS A 74 17.83 9.32 13.71
N SER A 75 17.99 8.06 14.13
CA SER A 75 19.09 7.21 13.65
C SER A 75 18.83 6.70 12.23
N ASP A 76 19.90 6.33 11.51
CA ASP A 76 19.74 5.80 10.16
C ASP A 76 19.02 4.45 10.14
N TYR A 77 19.21 3.62 11.18
CA TYR A 77 18.49 2.36 11.34
C TYR A 77 16.97 2.56 11.43
N GLU A 78 16.51 3.56 12.20
CA GLU A 78 15.09 3.91 12.34
C GLU A 78 14.51 4.36 10.99
N LYS A 79 15.27 5.14 10.23
CA LYS A 79 14.88 5.62 8.90
C LYS A 79 14.79 4.50 7.88
N ILE A 80 15.74 3.56 7.89
CA ILE A 80 15.72 2.36 7.03
C ILE A 80 14.45 1.57 7.29
N LEU A 81 14.17 1.29 8.57
CA LEU A 81 13.02 0.48 8.94
C LEU A 81 11.71 1.21 8.66
N LEU A 82 11.62 2.53 8.91
CA LEU A 82 10.43 3.30 8.54
C LEU A 82 10.16 3.21 7.03
N ALA A 83 11.17 3.44 6.19
CA ALA A 83 11.03 3.37 4.75
C ALA A 83 10.58 1.97 4.29
N ALA A 84 11.19 0.91 4.85
CA ALA A 84 10.83 -0.47 4.54
C ALA A 84 9.40 -0.84 4.97
N GLN A 85 8.92 -0.31 6.10
CA GLN A 85 7.57 -0.59 6.61
C GLN A 85 6.47 0.25 5.95
N CYS A 86 6.82 1.38 5.33
CA CYS A 86 5.86 2.34 4.76
C CYS A 86 4.87 1.68 3.78
N GLN A 87 5.39 0.82 2.90
CA GLN A 87 4.58 0.03 1.98
C GLN A 87 3.57 -0.86 2.71
N ILE A 88 4.03 -1.65 3.67
CA ILE A 88 3.21 -2.65 4.37
C ILE A 88 2.07 -1.95 5.12
N LEU A 89 2.38 -0.87 5.85
CA LEU A 89 1.41 -0.11 6.63
C LEU A 89 0.34 0.55 5.75
N THR A 90 0.74 1.05 4.57
CA THR A 90 -0.19 1.68 3.62
C THR A 90 -1.11 0.66 2.96
N VAL A 91 -0.56 -0.49 2.55
CA VAL A 91 -1.35 -1.59 1.98
C VAL A 91 -2.29 -2.18 3.03
N GLU A 92 -1.82 -2.43 4.25
CA GLU A 92 -2.65 -2.89 5.37
C GLU A 92 -3.86 -1.95 5.56
N ALA A 93 -3.62 -0.65 5.73
CA ALA A 93 -4.69 0.32 5.94
C ALA A 93 -5.72 0.31 4.78
N THR A 94 -5.24 0.18 3.54
CA THR A 94 -6.08 0.11 2.34
C THR A 94 -7.04 -1.09 2.38
N PHE A 95 -6.51 -2.28 2.68
CA PHE A 95 -7.26 -3.54 2.60
C PHE A 95 -8.13 -3.80 3.83
N PHE A 96 -7.76 -3.27 5.00
CA PHE A 96 -8.57 -3.36 6.21
C PHE A 96 -9.57 -2.20 6.37
N ASN A 97 -9.69 -1.32 5.37
CA ASN A 97 -10.59 -0.16 5.42
C ASN A 97 -10.34 0.74 6.64
N ARG A 98 -9.08 1.07 6.89
CA ARG A 98 -8.63 1.86 8.04
C ARG A 98 -7.83 3.07 7.60
N ASP A 99 -7.74 4.05 8.49
CA ASP A 99 -6.88 5.21 8.28
C ASP A 99 -5.40 4.79 8.32
N CYS A 100 -4.59 5.42 7.47
CA CYS A 100 -3.16 5.24 7.50
C CYS A 100 -2.51 6.41 8.24
N PHE A 101 -2.01 6.17 9.45
CA PHE A 101 -1.39 7.22 10.27
C PHE A 101 -0.21 7.93 9.59
N LEU A 102 0.39 7.29 8.57
CA LEU A 102 1.46 7.87 7.77
C LEU A 102 0.98 9.07 6.94
N SER A 103 -0.33 9.26 6.73
CA SER A 103 -0.90 10.46 6.09
C SER A 103 -0.70 11.73 6.92
N ASN A 104 -0.51 11.60 8.25
CA ASN A 104 -0.36 12.73 9.16
C ASN A 104 0.90 13.55 8.81
N PRO A 105 0.83 14.90 8.85
CA PRO A 105 1.96 15.77 8.52
C PRO A 105 3.28 15.45 9.24
N ALA A 106 3.23 15.04 10.50
CA ALA A 106 4.44 14.71 11.26
C ALA A 106 5.11 13.43 10.72
N TRP A 107 4.32 12.44 10.32
CA TRP A 107 4.81 11.20 9.70
C TRP A 107 5.28 11.42 8.27
N GLN A 108 4.59 12.25 7.50
CA GLN A 108 5.03 12.69 6.17
C GLN A 108 6.41 13.36 6.23
N LYS A 109 6.63 14.23 7.22
CA LYS A 109 7.94 14.85 7.47
C LYS A 109 8.99 13.81 7.84
N ALA A 110 8.66 12.86 8.72
CA ALA A 110 9.58 11.79 9.09
C ALA A 110 9.98 10.93 7.87
N LEU A 111 9.03 10.56 7.00
CA LEU A 111 9.29 9.84 5.75
C LEU A 111 10.24 10.61 4.85
N GLN A 112 10.06 11.93 4.68
CA GLN A 112 10.99 12.74 3.90
C GLN A 112 12.43 12.69 4.43
N THR A 113 12.63 12.60 5.76
CA THR A 113 13.98 12.49 6.33
C THR A 113 14.67 11.15 6.04
N THR A 114 13.94 10.16 5.51
CA THR A 114 14.48 8.86 5.12
C THR A 114 15.12 8.89 3.73
N ILE A 115 14.82 9.90 2.91
CA ILE A 115 15.34 10.01 1.54
C ILE A 115 16.86 10.08 1.54
N THR A 116 17.46 9.29 0.67
CA THR A 116 18.91 9.25 0.41
C THR A 116 19.16 9.44 -1.07
N TYR A 117 20.05 10.38 -1.41
CA TYR A 117 20.36 10.77 -2.80
C TYR A 117 21.55 10.01 -3.40
N ASP A 118 22.28 9.24 -2.60
CA ASP A 118 23.49 8.49 -2.95
C ASP A 118 23.30 6.96 -2.90
N SER A 119 22.07 6.50 -2.67
CA SER A 119 21.83 5.16 -2.15
C SER A 119 21.93 4.07 -3.20
N LYS A 120 22.79 3.09 -2.91
CA LYS A 120 22.85 1.78 -3.56
C LYS A 120 21.68 0.86 -3.15
N ILE A 121 20.81 1.30 -2.23
CA ILE A 121 19.59 0.61 -1.78
C ILE A 121 18.37 1.36 -2.35
N PRO A 122 17.62 0.78 -3.31
CA PRO A 122 16.62 1.50 -4.10
C PRO A 122 15.41 2.00 -3.28
N ASP A 123 15.08 1.38 -2.15
CA ASP A 123 13.85 1.63 -1.39
C ASP A 123 13.80 3.01 -0.70
N ARG A 124 14.94 3.67 -0.49
CA ARG A 124 15.05 5.01 0.13
C ARG A 124 15.33 6.11 -0.88
N SER A 125 15.28 5.80 -2.18
CA SER A 125 15.37 6.83 -3.22
C SER A 125 14.17 7.79 -3.11
N GLU A 126 14.39 9.06 -3.48
CA GLU A 126 13.34 10.08 -3.43
C GLU A 126 12.04 9.62 -4.10
N PRO A 127 12.06 9.00 -5.29
CA PRO A 127 10.81 8.63 -5.94
C PRO A 127 10.06 7.51 -5.22
N VAL A 128 10.75 6.55 -4.61
CA VAL A 128 10.10 5.50 -3.82
C VAL A 128 9.44 6.08 -2.58
N VAL A 129 10.16 6.91 -1.82
CA VAL A 129 9.65 7.52 -0.60
C VAL A 129 8.48 8.46 -0.90
N THR A 130 8.59 9.30 -1.94
CA THR A 130 7.53 10.25 -2.31
C THR A 130 6.29 9.57 -2.88
N MET A 131 6.45 8.44 -3.59
CA MET A 131 5.32 7.60 -4.01
C MET A 131 4.56 7.10 -2.77
N TRP A 132 5.25 6.44 -1.85
CA TRP A 132 4.60 5.84 -0.68
C TRP A 132 4.03 6.88 0.28
N ALA A 133 4.71 8.01 0.45
CA ALA A 133 4.19 9.15 1.19
C ALA A 133 2.87 9.67 0.58
N THR A 134 2.75 9.68 -0.75
CA THR A 134 1.50 10.03 -1.44
C THR A 134 0.45 8.94 -1.30
N ALA A 135 0.83 7.67 -1.45
CA ALA A 135 -0.07 6.53 -1.28
C ALA A 135 -0.63 6.40 0.13
N ALA A 136 0.13 6.81 1.15
CA ALA A 136 -0.35 6.84 2.54
C ALA A 136 -1.56 7.75 2.77
N CYS A 137 -1.84 8.72 1.88
CA CYS A 137 -3.04 9.55 1.97
C CYS A 137 -4.31 8.87 1.42
N ALA A 138 -4.18 7.79 0.64
CA ALA A 138 -5.30 7.16 -0.04
C ALA A 138 -6.28 6.39 0.88
N PRO A 139 -5.82 5.64 1.90
CA PRO A 139 -6.70 4.77 2.69
C PRO A 139 -7.86 5.49 3.38
N GLU A 140 -7.63 6.69 3.91
CA GLU A 140 -8.66 7.51 4.55
C GLU A 140 -9.75 7.93 3.54
N LEU A 141 -9.36 8.35 2.34
CA LEU A 141 -10.31 8.69 1.28
C LEU A 141 -11.11 7.46 0.81
N PHE A 142 -10.47 6.30 0.72
CA PHE A 142 -11.12 5.04 0.35
C PHE A 142 -12.12 4.58 1.41
N LYS A 143 -11.80 4.78 2.69
CA LYS A 143 -12.73 4.53 3.80
C LYS A 143 -13.94 5.44 3.73
N ARG A 144 -13.74 6.75 3.62
CA ARG A 144 -14.82 7.73 3.47
C ARG A 144 -15.69 7.48 2.23
N ALA A 145 -15.08 7.02 1.14
CA ALA A 145 -15.82 6.64 -0.08
C ALA A 145 -16.66 5.37 0.13
N THR A 146 -16.13 4.39 0.88
CA THR A 146 -16.87 3.19 1.27
C THR A 146 -18.10 3.56 2.09
N GLU A 147 -17.93 4.39 3.12
CA GLU A 147 -19.04 4.91 3.95
C GLU A 147 -20.04 5.70 3.08
N ALA A 148 -19.58 6.57 2.18
CA ALA A 148 -20.46 7.34 1.32
C ALA A 148 -21.36 6.48 0.42
N ILE A 149 -20.84 5.36 -0.09
CA ILE A 149 -21.58 4.42 -0.95
C ILE A 149 -22.57 3.59 -0.13
N LEU A 150 -22.13 3.07 1.02
CA LEU A 150 -22.94 2.15 1.84
C LEU A 150 -24.01 2.88 2.67
N ASP A 151 -23.69 4.08 3.16
CA ASP A 151 -24.58 4.86 4.03
C ASP A 151 -25.34 5.97 3.28
N HIS A 152 -25.18 6.04 1.95
CA HIS A 152 -25.85 7.00 1.07
C HIS A 152 -25.66 8.46 1.51
N HIS A 153 -24.40 8.89 1.60
CA HIS A 153 -24.06 10.26 2.00
C HIS A 153 -24.70 11.32 1.07
N PRO A 154 -24.96 12.53 1.60
CA PRO A 154 -25.54 13.60 0.80
C PRO A 154 -24.59 14.04 -0.33
N PRO A 155 -25.14 14.56 -1.46
CA PRO A 155 -24.36 14.93 -2.64
C PRO A 155 -23.21 15.90 -2.38
N ASP A 156 -23.37 16.84 -1.44
CA ASP A 156 -22.33 17.83 -1.12
C ASP A 156 -21.08 17.16 -0.52
N ARG A 157 -21.26 16.20 0.40
CA ARG A 157 -20.15 15.43 0.97
C ARG A 157 -19.47 14.53 -0.07
N ILE A 158 -20.26 13.98 -1.00
CA ILE A 158 -19.73 13.20 -2.12
C ILE A 158 -18.91 14.09 -3.05
N ALA A 159 -19.35 15.33 -3.30
CA ALA A 159 -18.61 16.29 -4.12
C ALA A 159 -17.28 16.68 -3.49
N GLU A 160 -17.26 17.04 -2.21
CA GLU A 160 -16.03 17.34 -1.47
C GLU A 160 -15.03 16.17 -1.52
N LEU A 161 -15.52 14.93 -1.30
CA LEU A 161 -14.68 13.74 -1.36
C LEU A 161 -14.14 13.46 -2.77
N ALA A 162 -14.93 13.73 -3.80
CA ALA A 162 -14.50 13.58 -5.19
C ALA A 162 -13.42 14.60 -5.57
N ASP A 163 -13.50 15.84 -5.06
CA ASP A 163 -12.46 16.85 -5.24
C ASP A 163 -11.16 16.41 -4.55
N GLU A 164 -11.23 15.82 -3.36
CA GLU A 164 -10.06 15.26 -2.65
C GLU A 164 -9.42 14.07 -3.40
N LEU A 165 -10.23 13.14 -3.92
CA LEU A 165 -9.74 12.03 -4.74
C LEU A 165 -9.11 12.52 -6.05
N SER A 166 -9.69 13.54 -6.67
CA SER A 166 -9.14 14.18 -7.87
C SER A 166 -7.80 14.86 -7.58
N ALA A 167 -7.70 15.59 -6.46
CA ALA A 167 -6.43 16.18 -6.02
C ALA A 167 -5.37 15.11 -5.73
N LEU A 168 -5.76 13.94 -5.21
CA LEU A 168 -4.85 12.81 -5.03
C LEU A 168 -4.36 12.25 -6.38
N LEU A 169 -5.23 12.15 -7.39
CA LEU A 169 -4.84 11.78 -8.75
C LEU A 169 -3.87 12.80 -9.35
N ASP A 170 -4.07 14.11 -9.14
CA ASP A 170 -3.13 15.13 -9.61
C ASP A 170 -1.74 14.98 -8.99
N ARG A 171 -1.68 14.61 -7.71
CA ARG A 171 -0.41 14.31 -7.01
C ARG A 171 0.28 13.09 -7.60
N TYR A 172 -0.47 12.04 -7.91
CA TYR A 172 0.08 10.85 -8.57
C TYR A 172 0.58 11.16 -10.00
N THR A 173 -0.15 11.98 -10.76
CA THR A 173 0.26 12.44 -12.10
C THR A 173 1.58 13.19 -12.00
N SER A 174 1.64 14.17 -11.09
CA SER A 174 2.84 14.96 -10.84
C SER A 174 4.04 14.10 -10.42
N TRP A 175 3.80 13.07 -9.60
CA TRP A 175 4.83 12.10 -9.24
C TRP A 175 5.32 11.32 -10.46
N ARG A 176 4.40 10.81 -11.28
CA ARG A 176 4.71 10.02 -12.47
C ARG A 176 5.55 10.81 -13.47
N GLU A 177 5.19 12.07 -13.73
CA GLU A 177 5.93 12.93 -14.64
C GLU A 177 7.37 13.17 -14.17
N LYS A 178 7.56 13.43 -12.87
CA LYS A 178 8.90 13.58 -12.27
C LYS A 178 9.70 12.29 -12.36
N TRP A 179 9.05 11.15 -12.08
CA TRP A 179 9.65 9.83 -12.18
C TRP A 179 10.11 9.52 -13.61
N GLU A 180 9.23 9.68 -14.60
CA GLU A 180 9.56 9.46 -16.01
C GLU A 180 10.66 10.40 -16.49
N ALA A 181 10.65 11.66 -16.06
CA ALA A 181 11.72 12.62 -16.37
C ALA A 181 13.08 12.23 -15.77
N SER A 182 13.09 11.56 -14.61
CA SER A 182 14.33 11.08 -13.97
C SER A 182 14.96 9.92 -14.75
N LEU A 183 14.13 9.03 -15.32
CA LEU A 183 14.58 7.90 -16.13
C LEU A 183 15.25 8.33 -17.45
N VAL A 184 14.93 9.52 -17.96
CA VAL A 184 15.53 10.08 -19.19
C VAL A 184 16.87 10.78 -18.91
N ARG A 185 17.11 11.23 -17.67
CA ARG A 185 18.31 12.02 -17.29
C ARG A 185 19.46 11.16 -16.81
N ASP A 186 19.18 10.12 -16.06
CA ASP A 186 20.17 9.09 -15.78
C ASP A 186 20.32 8.29 -17.08
N ASP A 187 21.54 8.12 -17.60
CA ASP A 187 21.87 7.32 -18.81
C ASP A 187 21.51 5.83 -18.62
N PHE A 188 20.25 5.53 -18.32
CA PHE A 188 19.69 4.20 -18.49
C PHE A 188 19.79 3.92 -19.99
N PRO A 189 20.48 2.83 -20.39
CA PRO A 189 20.76 2.57 -21.78
C PRO A 189 19.45 2.61 -22.57
N VAL A 190 19.34 3.57 -23.50
CA VAL A 190 18.18 3.74 -24.38
C VAL A 190 18.05 2.45 -25.20
N PRO A 191 17.01 1.63 -25.00
CA PRO A 191 16.87 0.40 -25.77
C PRO A 191 15.90 0.60 -26.93
N HIS A 192 16.10 -0.21 -27.96
CA HIS A 192 15.36 -0.21 -29.22
C HIS A 192 13.86 -0.56 -29.11
N ASP A 193 13.33 -0.75 -27.88
CA ASP A 193 11.93 -1.11 -27.63
C ASP A 193 11.45 -0.60 -26.24
N PRO A 194 10.54 0.40 -26.19
CA PRO A 194 10.09 1.03 -24.94
C PRO A 194 9.29 0.09 -24.00
N THR A 195 8.74 -1.01 -24.52
CA THR A 195 8.01 -2.01 -23.72
C THR A 195 8.94 -2.90 -22.87
N THR A 196 10.18 -3.09 -23.30
CA THR A 196 11.08 -4.09 -22.72
C THR A 196 11.84 -3.54 -21.49
N THR A 197 12.13 -2.24 -21.43
CA THR A 197 12.84 -1.60 -20.28
C THR A 197 11.98 -1.38 -19.05
N LEU A 198 10.70 -1.01 -19.19
CA LEU A 198 9.83 -0.91 -18.02
C LEU A 198 9.69 -2.28 -17.33
N ALA A 199 9.66 -3.36 -18.11
CA ALA A 199 9.50 -4.72 -17.61
C ALA A 199 10.78 -5.32 -16.99
N THR A 200 11.96 -4.94 -17.49
CA THR A 200 13.26 -5.49 -17.04
C THR A 200 14.05 -4.57 -16.11
N ALA A 201 13.78 -3.26 -16.12
CA ALA A 201 14.48 -2.24 -15.32
C ALA A 201 13.55 -1.32 -14.51
N GLY A 202 12.22 -1.48 -14.61
CA GLY A 202 11.28 -0.73 -13.79
C GLY A 202 11.51 -1.04 -12.31
N PRO A 203 11.96 -0.08 -11.48
CA PRO A 203 12.08 -0.32 -10.06
C PRO A 203 10.72 -0.77 -9.55
N THR A 204 10.78 -1.68 -8.60
CA THR A 204 9.64 -2.37 -7.99
C THR A 204 8.43 -1.47 -7.81
N ILE A 205 8.65 -0.17 -7.54
CA ILE A 205 7.72 0.94 -7.30
C ILE A 205 6.64 1.21 -8.37
N TYR A 206 6.94 1.06 -9.67
CA TYR A 206 6.00 1.50 -10.71
C TYR A 206 4.69 0.68 -10.75
N PRO A 207 4.71 -0.67 -10.65
CA PRO A 207 3.52 -1.47 -10.42
C PRO A 207 2.72 -1.10 -9.16
N GLN A 208 3.35 -0.64 -8.07
CA GLN A 208 2.57 -0.17 -6.91
C GLN A 208 1.97 1.20 -7.15
N PHE A 209 2.67 2.09 -7.87
CA PHE A 209 2.09 3.36 -8.32
C PHE A 209 0.81 3.11 -9.13
N LEU A 210 0.89 2.23 -10.14
CA LEU A 210 -0.26 1.88 -10.97
C LEU A 210 -1.41 1.30 -10.13
N ALA A 211 -1.10 0.51 -9.10
CA ALA A 211 -2.10 -0.08 -8.24
C ALA A 211 -2.90 0.98 -7.46
N PHE A 212 -2.22 1.93 -6.81
CA PHE A 212 -2.88 3.02 -6.08
C PHE A 212 -3.57 4.02 -7.01
N TRP A 213 -2.99 4.28 -8.19
CA TRP A 213 -3.63 5.06 -9.25
C TRP A 213 -4.96 4.42 -9.69
N ALA A 214 -4.94 3.11 -9.96
CA ALA A 214 -6.11 2.37 -10.41
C ALA A 214 -7.20 2.35 -9.34
N LEU A 215 -6.83 2.09 -8.08
CA LEU A 215 -7.75 2.16 -6.94
C LEU A 215 -8.38 3.56 -6.84
N THR A 216 -7.58 4.62 -6.90
CA THR A 216 -8.09 5.99 -6.74
C THR A 216 -9.07 6.36 -7.85
N ASN A 217 -8.79 5.99 -9.09
CA ASN A 217 -9.73 6.15 -10.20
C ASN A 217 -11.03 5.36 -9.95
N ARG A 218 -10.92 4.10 -9.50
CA ARG A 218 -12.09 3.26 -9.16
C ARG A 218 -12.94 3.86 -8.04
N PHE A 219 -12.32 4.37 -6.98
CA PHE A 219 -13.03 5.04 -5.89
C PHE A 219 -13.71 6.33 -6.36
N LEU A 220 -13.04 7.14 -7.20
CA LEU A 220 -13.63 8.33 -7.79
C LEU A 220 -14.85 8.00 -8.65
N LEU A 221 -14.75 6.98 -9.51
CA LEU A 221 -15.88 6.50 -10.30
C LEU A 221 -17.02 5.96 -9.42
N ALA A 222 -16.69 5.26 -8.33
CA ALA A 222 -17.69 4.68 -7.44
C ALA A 222 -18.57 5.75 -6.79
N ILE A 223 -18.01 6.90 -6.43
CA ILE A 223 -18.77 7.99 -5.79
C ILE A 223 -19.32 9.01 -6.79
N GLN A 224 -18.77 9.10 -8.00
CA GLN A 224 -19.20 10.02 -9.04
C GLN A 224 -19.11 9.42 -10.46
N PRO A 225 -19.93 8.40 -10.79
CA PRO A 225 -19.85 7.68 -12.06
C PRO A 225 -19.96 8.61 -13.29
N HIS A 226 -20.84 9.61 -13.25
CA HIS A 226 -21.08 10.50 -14.38
C HIS A 226 -20.08 11.64 -14.54
N LYS A 227 -19.35 12.00 -13.48
CA LYS A 227 -18.38 13.10 -13.52
C LYS A 227 -16.94 12.62 -13.71
N ALA A 228 -16.72 11.31 -13.74
CA ALA A 228 -15.41 10.70 -13.91
C ALA A 228 -15.32 9.88 -15.22
N PRO A 229 -15.49 10.48 -16.41
CA PRO A 229 -15.65 9.78 -17.69
C PRO A 229 -14.49 8.84 -18.05
N PHE A 230 -13.27 9.17 -17.63
CA PHE A 230 -12.06 8.40 -17.95
C PHE A 230 -11.60 7.48 -16.83
N ALA A 231 -12.26 7.50 -15.66
CA ALA A 231 -11.75 6.82 -14.49
C ALA A 231 -11.70 5.29 -14.65
N GLU A 232 -12.75 4.66 -15.20
CA GLU A 232 -12.72 3.21 -15.43
C GLU A 232 -11.69 2.84 -16.51
N THR A 233 -11.57 3.62 -17.58
CA THR A 233 -10.55 3.41 -18.61
C THR A 233 -9.13 3.50 -18.03
N ASN A 234 -8.87 4.51 -17.20
CA ASN A 234 -7.58 4.69 -16.52
C ASN A 234 -7.27 3.54 -15.54
N ALA A 235 -8.27 3.11 -14.77
CA ALA A 235 -8.14 1.98 -13.85
C ALA A 235 -7.83 0.68 -14.60
N MET A 236 -8.50 0.46 -15.73
CA MET A 236 -8.30 -0.73 -16.57
C MET A 236 -6.94 -0.71 -17.28
N ASP A 237 -6.48 0.41 -17.84
CA ASP A 237 -5.14 0.50 -18.45
C ASP A 237 -4.05 0.21 -17.42
N ALA A 238 -4.16 0.79 -16.22
CA ALA A 238 -3.25 0.50 -15.12
C ALA A 238 -3.30 -0.98 -14.70
N ALA A 239 -4.48 -1.59 -14.60
CA ALA A 239 -4.65 -3.00 -14.28
C ALA A 239 -3.97 -3.91 -15.32
N LEU A 240 -4.16 -3.66 -16.61
CA LEU A 240 -3.53 -4.43 -17.68
C LEU A 240 -2.01 -4.33 -17.64
N ARG A 241 -1.47 -3.14 -17.39
CA ARG A 241 -0.01 -2.95 -17.22
C ARG A 241 0.53 -3.72 -16.03
N ILE A 242 -0.16 -3.70 -14.88
CA ILE A 242 0.24 -4.48 -13.70
C ILE A 242 0.30 -5.97 -14.01
N LEU A 243 -0.70 -6.50 -14.72
CA LEU A 243 -0.75 -7.91 -15.09
C LEU A 243 0.34 -8.27 -16.12
N GLU A 244 0.68 -7.35 -17.01
CA GLU A 244 1.80 -7.56 -17.93
C GLU A 244 3.16 -7.56 -17.20
N PHE A 245 3.36 -6.65 -16.24
CA PHE A 245 4.55 -6.69 -15.36
C PHE A 245 4.66 -8.00 -14.59
N ASP A 246 3.53 -8.51 -14.11
CA ASP A 246 3.45 -9.80 -13.43
C ASP A 246 3.87 -10.95 -14.35
N ARG A 247 3.34 -10.98 -15.58
CA ARG A 247 3.62 -12.02 -16.57
C ARG A 247 5.10 -12.06 -16.99
N LEU A 248 5.74 -10.90 -17.13
CA LEU A 248 7.12 -10.78 -17.60
C LEU A 248 8.16 -11.15 -16.54
N ARG A 249 7.80 -11.15 -15.24
CA ARG A 249 8.71 -11.52 -14.14
C ARG A 249 8.57 -13.00 -13.76
N GLN A 250 9.33 -13.87 -14.43
CA GLN A 250 9.50 -15.28 -14.06
C GLN A 250 10.63 -15.45 -13.03
N THR A 251 10.34 -15.63 -11.73
CA THR A 251 11.06 -16.51 -10.73
C THR A 251 10.78 -16.14 -9.26
N ASP A 252 10.94 -17.18 -8.42
CA ASP A 252 10.64 -17.34 -6.99
C ASP A 252 11.43 -16.44 -6.03
N SER A 253 10.74 -15.67 -5.18
CA SER A 253 11.25 -15.26 -3.85
C SER A 253 10.16 -14.64 -2.98
N VAL A 254 10.42 -14.51 -1.68
CA VAL A 254 9.59 -13.89 -0.61
C VAL A 254 9.01 -12.50 -0.96
N ILE A 255 9.53 -11.84 -2.00
CA ILE A 255 8.98 -10.61 -2.64
C ILE A 255 7.55 -10.83 -3.22
N ASP A 256 7.07 -12.07 -3.26
CA ASP A 256 5.79 -12.49 -3.82
C ASP A 256 4.55 -11.83 -3.18
N ARG A 257 4.56 -11.49 -1.88
CA ARG A 257 3.35 -10.94 -1.22
C ARG A 257 2.99 -9.53 -1.66
N CYS A 258 3.98 -8.66 -1.87
CA CYS A 258 3.71 -7.31 -2.37
C CYS A 258 3.33 -7.33 -3.86
N ARG A 259 3.93 -8.23 -4.64
CA ARG A 259 3.47 -8.54 -6.00
C ARG A 259 2.02 -9.02 -6.00
N THR A 260 1.67 -9.88 -5.04
CA THR A 260 0.31 -10.42 -4.88
C THR A 260 -0.72 -9.30 -4.72
N PHE A 261 -0.43 -8.20 -4.02
CA PHE A 261 -1.43 -7.14 -3.85
C PHE A 261 -1.70 -6.36 -5.14
N SER A 262 -0.66 -5.88 -5.85
CA SER A 262 -0.85 -5.16 -7.12
C SER A 262 -1.56 -6.06 -8.13
N VAL A 263 -1.18 -7.33 -8.19
CA VAL A 263 -1.81 -8.33 -9.05
C VAL A 263 -3.26 -8.59 -8.64
N SER A 264 -3.57 -8.67 -7.35
CA SER A 264 -4.94 -8.78 -6.84
C SER A 264 -5.80 -7.60 -7.32
N ILE A 265 -5.29 -6.38 -7.20
CA ILE A 265 -5.95 -5.17 -7.70
C ILE A 265 -6.19 -5.30 -9.21
N GLY A 266 -5.16 -5.59 -9.98
CA GLY A 266 -5.28 -5.73 -11.44
C GLY A 266 -6.31 -6.79 -11.86
N ARG A 267 -6.30 -7.96 -11.22
CA ARG A 267 -7.28 -9.04 -11.48
C ARG A 267 -8.70 -8.62 -11.10
N SER A 268 -8.88 -8.02 -9.93
CA SER A 268 -10.20 -7.59 -9.46
C SER A 268 -10.84 -6.55 -10.40
N ILE A 269 -10.05 -5.60 -10.91
CA ILE A 269 -10.51 -4.59 -11.86
C ILE A 269 -10.87 -5.26 -13.20
N ALA A 270 -9.96 -6.06 -13.76
CA ALA A 270 -10.17 -6.75 -15.03
C ALA A 270 -11.43 -7.64 -15.02
N GLN A 271 -11.71 -8.32 -13.89
CA GLN A 271 -12.88 -9.19 -13.73
C GLN A 271 -14.20 -8.44 -13.56
N THR A 272 -14.17 -7.15 -13.21
CA THR A 272 -15.38 -6.37 -12.90
C THR A 272 -15.59 -5.20 -13.86
N THR A 273 -14.69 -4.98 -14.82
CA THR A 273 -14.70 -3.79 -15.69
C THR A 273 -15.99 -3.61 -16.51
N THR A 274 -16.57 -4.70 -17.03
CA THR A 274 -17.81 -4.64 -17.81
C THR A 274 -18.97 -4.11 -16.97
N GLU A 275 -19.11 -4.62 -15.74
CA GLU A 275 -20.14 -4.20 -14.79
C GLU A 275 -19.93 -2.75 -14.38
N TRP A 276 -18.69 -2.34 -14.10
CA TRP A 276 -18.34 -0.98 -13.70
C TRP A 276 -18.55 0.05 -14.83
N THR A 277 -18.24 -0.33 -16.08
CA THR A 277 -18.52 0.50 -17.26
C THR A 277 -20.03 0.70 -17.46
N MET A 278 -20.86 -0.32 -17.17
CA MET A 278 -22.31 -0.18 -17.23
C MET A 278 -22.82 0.81 -16.19
N GLN A 279 -22.33 0.73 -14.95
CA GLN A 279 -22.74 1.63 -13.86
C GLN A 279 -22.39 3.09 -14.16
N GLN A 280 -21.30 3.34 -14.87
CA GLN A 280 -20.92 4.69 -15.31
C GLN A 280 -21.98 5.36 -16.22
N ASN A 281 -22.75 4.54 -16.95
CA ASN A 281 -23.75 4.97 -17.92
C ASN A 281 -25.19 4.98 -17.35
N ILE A 282 -25.40 4.49 -16.13
CA ILE A 282 -26.72 4.38 -15.50
C ILE A 282 -26.86 5.49 -14.45
N SER A 283 -27.94 6.27 -14.55
CA SER A 283 -28.28 7.29 -13.54
C SER A 283 -28.91 6.61 -12.33
N HIS A 284 -28.15 6.52 -11.23
CA HIS A 284 -28.65 5.99 -9.96
C HIS A 284 -29.26 7.10 -9.11
N GLU A 285 -30.29 6.78 -8.33
CA GLU A 285 -30.98 7.71 -7.43
C GLU A 285 -30.02 8.37 -6.42
N TRP A 286 -28.98 7.65 -6.01
CA TRP A 286 -28.03 8.08 -4.98
C TRP A 286 -26.78 8.77 -5.54
N GLY A 287 -26.65 8.85 -6.86
CA GLY A 287 -25.50 9.50 -7.51
C GLY A 287 -24.16 8.76 -7.38
N THR A 288 -24.12 7.60 -6.71
CA THR A 288 -22.98 6.68 -6.62
C THR A 288 -23.25 5.41 -7.44
N ILE A 289 -22.23 4.55 -7.59
CA ILE A 289 -22.40 3.18 -8.06
C ILE A 289 -23.32 2.39 -7.12
N GLU A 290 -23.96 1.34 -7.64
CA GLU A 290 -24.74 0.41 -6.84
C GLU A 290 -23.88 -0.28 -5.76
N PRO A 291 -24.29 -0.28 -4.47
CA PRO A 291 -23.53 -0.88 -3.38
C PRO A 291 -23.18 -2.35 -3.60
N ALA A 292 -24.06 -3.14 -4.21
CA ALA A 292 -23.81 -4.56 -4.49
C ALA A 292 -22.62 -4.76 -5.46
N VAL A 293 -22.52 -3.91 -6.49
CA VAL A 293 -21.41 -3.92 -7.45
C VAL A 293 -20.09 -3.54 -6.75
N PHE A 294 -20.15 -2.52 -5.89
CA PHE A 294 -19.00 -2.09 -5.10
C PHE A 294 -18.51 -3.16 -4.13
N LEU A 295 -19.42 -3.79 -3.38
CA LEU A 295 -19.11 -4.86 -2.43
C LEU A 295 -18.53 -6.11 -3.12
N ARG A 296 -19.06 -6.46 -4.29
CA ARG A 296 -18.54 -7.57 -5.11
C ARG A 296 -17.08 -7.31 -5.53
N TRP A 297 -16.76 -6.10 -5.98
CA TRP A 297 -15.40 -5.73 -6.32
C TRP A 297 -14.45 -5.79 -5.12
N ASN A 298 -14.86 -5.26 -3.96
CA ASN A 298 -14.06 -5.32 -2.73
C ASN A 298 -13.81 -6.77 -2.28
N THR A 299 -14.80 -7.65 -2.43
CA THR A 299 -14.67 -9.08 -2.15
C THR A 299 -13.59 -9.73 -3.03
N LEU A 300 -13.61 -9.45 -4.35
CA LEU A 300 -12.61 -9.96 -5.28
C LEU A 300 -11.21 -9.38 -5.04
N LEU A 301 -11.16 -8.10 -4.64
CA LEU A 301 -9.93 -7.43 -4.23
C LEU A 301 -9.33 -8.06 -2.96
N GLY A 302 -10.18 -8.59 -2.06
CA GLY A 302 -9.80 -9.05 -0.72
C GLY A 302 -9.75 -7.92 0.31
N ARG A 303 -10.47 -6.82 0.05
CA ARG A 303 -10.57 -5.66 0.93
C ARG A 303 -11.83 -5.75 1.78
N THR A 304 -11.71 -5.53 3.09
CA THR A 304 -12.87 -5.43 3.99
C THR A 304 -13.59 -4.09 3.76
N THR A 305 -14.88 -4.03 4.05
CA THR A 305 -15.69 -2.80 3.92
C THR A 305 -16.30 -2.35 5.25
N HIS A 306 -16.08 -3.13 6.31
CA HIS A 306 -16.41 -2.80 7.67
C HIS A 306 -15.13 -2.89 8.51
N GLU A 307 -15.02 -2.07 9.54
CA GLU A 307 -13.95 -2.24 10.52
C GLU A 307 -14.16 -3.58 11.23
N GLU A 308 -13.20 -4.50 11.09
CA GLU A 308 -13.12 -5.66 11.99
C GLU A 308 -12.83 -5.11 13.40
N ALA A 309 -13.73 -5.43 14.33
CA ALA A 309 -13.67 -5.07 15.75
C ALA A 309 -12.48 -5.70 16.48
#